data_AF-A0AAV7ARE3-F1
#
_entry.id   AF-A0AAV7ARE3-F1
#
_cell.length_a   1.000
_cell.length_b   1.000
_cell.length_c   1.000
_cell.angle_alpha   90.00
_cell.angle_beta   90.00
_cell.angle_gamma   90.00
#
_symmetry.space_group_name_H-M   'P 1'
#
loop_
_entity.id
_entity.type
_entity.pdbx_description
1 polymer ?
#
loop_
_entity_poly.entity_id
_entity_poly.type
_entity_poly.pdbx_seq_one_letter_code
_entity_poly.pdbx_strand_id
1 'polypeptide(L)'
;MKKSSAKKGKSDKKIKELQCTEPEESHPEERGEEHSEELKNVDPTMFDGLCDRMLSALCLLQTSVSEVLDVKDELILQNVPSCVQAQLSLSTSRLFRSLTDLYVPTTELARLVRIFGPQWEQKRQILEQLQGEHERLHRLLALALQRIQHLESQLHKDARSQQYRNWEKLFIRLMRMEPHEPSDKIQKDLEG
;
A
#
# COMPACT_ATOMS: atom_id res chain seq x y z
N MET A 1 -46.81 42.56 -34.63
CA MET A 1 -48.27 42.32 -34.49
C MET A 1 -48.51 40.84 -34.23
N LYS A 2 -49.41 40.51 -33.27
CA LYS A 2 -49.99 39.19 -32.88
C LYS A 2 -49.00 38.21 -32.20
N LYS A 3 -48.91 38.05 -30.86
CA LYS A 3 -49.85 37.51 -29.82
C LYS A 3 -50.35 36.08 -30.08
N SER A 4 -49.93 35.11 -29.25
CA SER A 4 -50.78 34.21 -28.41
C SER A 4 -49.90 33.16 -27.68
N SER A 5 -49.80 33.19 -26.35
CA SER A 5 -50.60 32.42 -25.35
C SER A 5 -50.13 30.95 -25.21
N ALA A 6 -49.34 30.61 -24.19
CA ALA A 6 -49.76 30.22 -22.83
C ALA A 6 -50.36 28.80 -22.72
N LYS A 7 -49.63 27.89 -22.05
CA LYS A 7 -50.23 26.97 -21.06
C LYS A 7 -49.20 26.52 -20.03
N LYS A 8 -49.30 27.15 -18.86
CA LYS A 8 -48.59 26.86 -17.62
C LYS A 8 -49.44 25.85 -16.85
N GLY A 9 -48.96 24.61 -16.73
CA GLY A 9 -49.58 23.55 -15.93
C GLY A 9 -48.79 23.36 -14.64
N LYS A 10 -49.30 23.96 -13.56
CA LYS A 10 -48.84 23.82 -12.19
C LYS A 10 -49.65 22.69 -11.55
N SER A 11 -49.01 21.72 -10.90
CA SER A 11 -49.68 20.85 -9.93
C SER A 11 -48.66 20.35 -8.93
N ASP A 12 -48.66 21.07 -7.82
CA ASP A 12 -48.08 20.72 -6.54
C ASP A 12 -48.44 19.30 -6.11
N LYS A 13 -47.47 18.54 -5.59
CA LYS A 13 -47.73 17.60 -4.49
C LYS A 13 -46.49 17.42 -3.63
N LYS A 14 -46.70 17.87 -2.39
CA LYS A 14 -45.83 18.04 -1.23
C LYS A 14 -45.43 16.69 -0.62
N ILE A 15 -44.11 16.49 -0.51
CA ILE A 15 -43.31 16.08 0.66
C ILE A 15 -44.04 15.28 1.76
N LYS A 16 -43.50 14.08 2.02
CA LYS A 16 -43.35 13.45 3.34
C LYS A 16 -42.11 12.56 3.25
N GLU A 17 -40.92 13.09 3.55
CA GLU A 17 -40.25 12.94 4.85
C GLU A 17 -40.36 11.52 5.42
N LEU A 18 -39.27 10.77 5.26
CA LEU A 18 -38.85 9.69 6.16
C LEU A 18 -37.34 9.85 6.33
N GLN A 19 -37.00 10.71 7.28
CA GLN A 19 -35.76 10.61 8.03
C GLN A 19 -35.74 9.23 8.71
N CYS A 20 -34.70 8.43 8.42
CA CYS A 20 -34.30 7.36 9.31
C CYS A 20 -32.97 7.77 9.94
N THR A 21 -33.10 8.00 11.23
CA THR A 21 -32.10 8.27 12.26
C THR A 21 -30.87 7.39 12.11
N GLU A 22 -29.69 8.01 12.21
CA GLU A 22 -28.43 7.33 12.45
C GLU A 22 -28.47 6.56 13.77
N PRO A 23 -27.78 5.41 13.86
CA PRO A 23 -27.16 4.99 15.10
C PRO A 23 -25.66 5.28 15.02
N GLU A 24 -25.23 6.10 15.98
CA GLU A 24 -23.85 6.32 16.38
C GLU A 24 -23.10 5.01 16.72
N GLU A 25 -21.79 5.11 16.51
CA GLU A 25 -20.70 4.34 17.13
C GLU A 25 -20.51 2.86 16.72
N SER A 26 -19.44 2.63 15.94
CA SER A 26 -18.18 2.15 16.52
C SER A 26 -17.06 2.24 15.49
N HIS A 27 -16.15 3.19 15.68
CA HIS A 27 -14.80 3.17 15.11
C HIS A 27 -14.08 1.89 15.54
N PRO A 28 -13.47 1.13 14.61
CA PRO A 28 -12.26 0.39 14.91
C PRO A 28 -11.08 1.23 14.42
N GLU A 29 -10.47 1.90 15.39
CA GLU A 29 -9.03 2.15 15.51
C GLU A 29 -8.23 2.30 14.20
N GLU A 30 -7.88 3.56 13.92
CA GLU A 30 -6.59 3.91 13.34
C GLU A 30 -5.48 3.11 14.03
N ARG A 31 -4.89 2.15 13.33
CA ARG A 31 -3.65 1.50 13.77
C ARG A 31 -2.79 1.13 12.59
N GLY A 32 -1.79 1.99 12.34
CA GLY A 32 -0.57 1.61 11.62
C GLY A 32 -0.24 2.39 10.35
N GLU A 33 -0.38 3.72 10.34
CA GLU A 33 0.29 4.57 9.33
C GLU A 33 1.41 5.39 9.99
N GLU A 34 2.41 4.73 10.59
CA GLU A 34 3.64 5.40 11.09
C GLU A 34 4.92 4.61 10.77
N HIS A 35 4.97 3.85 9.66
CA HIS A 35 6.17 3.07 9.32
C HIS A 35 6.67 3.15 7.87
N SER A 36 6.24 4.16 7.10
CA SER A 36 6.66 4.28 5.70
C SER A 36 7.18 5.65 5.26
N GLU A 37 7.33 6.60 6.19
CA GLU A 37 7.86 7.94 5.87
C GLU A 37 9.39 8.04 6.03
N GLU A 38 10.04 7.16 6.80
CA GLU A 38 11.50 7.26 7.05
C GLU A 38 12.40 6.70 5.93
N LEU A 39 11.85 5.95 4.95
CA LEU A 39 12.62 5.37 3.85
C LEU A 39 12.62 6.21 2.56
N LYS A 40 11.93 7.36 2.56
CA LYS A 40 11.71 8.17 1.35
C LYS A 40 12.93 8.97 0.87
N ASN A 41 14.02 9.02 1.63
CA ASN A 41 15.23 9.74 1.25
C ASN A 41 16.47 8.84 1.33
N VAL A 42 16.46 7.72 0.61
CA VAL A 42 17.75 7.14 0.20
C VAL A 42 18.29 8.09 -0.87
N ASP A 43 19.16 9.00 -0.43
CA ASP A 43 19.82 9.95 -1.32
C ASP A 43 20.45 9.16 -2.48
N PRO A 44 20.22 9.57 -3.74
CA PRO A 44 20.80 8.89 -4.91
C PRO A 44 22.34 8.90 -4.89
N THR A 45 22.94 9.72 -4.03
CA THR A 45 24.37 9.86 -3.81
C THR A 45 24.90 8.98 -2.67
N MET A 46 24.06 8.23 -1.95
CA MET A 46 24.47 7.40 -0.81
C MET A 46 25.52 6.36 -1.23
N PHE A 47 25.27 5.68 -2.36
CA PHE A 47 26.19 4.68 -2.89
C PHE A 47 27.49 5.29 -3.40
N ASP A 48 27.42 6.48 -4.01
CA ASP A 48 28.61 7.21 -4.47
C ASP A 48 29.49 7.61 -3.28
N GLY A 49 28.88 8.17 -2.22
CA GLY A 49 29.58 8.52 -1.01
C GLY A 49 30.22 7.31 -0.30
N LEU A 50 29.57 6.14 -0.35
CA LEU A 50 30.14 4.90 0.16
C LEU A 50 31.35 4.44 -0.67
N CYS A 51 31.24 4.50 -2.01
CA CYS A 51 32.33 4.18 -2.92
C CYS A 51 33.53 5.11 -2.71
N ASP A 52 33.31 6.41 -2.54
CA ASP A 52 34.36 7.40 -2.33
C ASP A 52 35.09 7.18 -1.00
N ARG A 53 34.36 6.88 0.08
CA ARG A 53 34.94 6.53 1.38
C ARG A 53 35.78 5.25 1.29
N MET A 54 35.28 4.23 0.60
CA MET A 54 35.99 2.97 0.41
C MET A 54 37.30 3.16 -0.38
N LEU A 55 37.24 3.90 -1.50
CA LEU A 55 38.42 4.21 -2.31
C LEU A 55 39.43 5.08 -1.53
N SER A 56 38.95 6.03 -0.74
CA SER A 56 39.80 6.85 0.14
C SER A 56 40.50 6.00 1.20
N ALA A 57 39.79 5.06 1.82
CA ALA A 57 40.38 4.12 2.78
C ALA A 57 41.42 3.19 2.13
N LEU A 58 41.18 2.75 0.89
CA LEU A 58 42.13 1.95 0.12
C LEU A 58 43.40 2.75 -0.20
N CYS A 59 43.26 4.03 -0.58
CA CYS A 59 44.40 4.92 -0.81
C CYS A 59 45.23 5.11 0.48
N LEU A 60 44.57 5.37 1.61
CA LEU A 60 45.24 5.49 2.91
C LEU A 60 46.01 4.21 3.25
N LEU A 61 45.40 3.05 3.06
CA LEU A 61 46.05 1.75 3.27
C LEU A 61 47.29 1.61 2.36
N GLN A 62 47.18 1.97 1.09
CA GLN A 62 48.30 1.91 0.15
C GLN A 62 49.46 2.81 0.58
N THR A 63 49.17 4.03 1.04
CA THR A 63 50.19 4.93 1.59
C THR A 63 50.85 4.35 2.83
N SER A 64 50.08 3.85 3.80
CA SER A 64 50.63 3.24 5.01
C SER A 64 51.47 1.99 4.72
N VAL A 65 51.09 1.17 3.74
CA VAL A 65 51.90 0.03 3.31
C VAL A 65 53.20 0.47 2.66
N SER A 66 53.19 1.55 1.86
CA SER A 66 54.40 2.13 1.28
C SER A 66 55.36 2.61 2.38
N GLU A 67 54.84 3.32 3.39
CA GLU A 67 55.65 3.78 4.53
C GLU A 67 56.29 2.60 5.29
N VAL A 68 55.58 1.48 5.47
CA VAL A 68 56.14 0.26 6.08
C VAL A 68 57.25 -0.34 5.23
N LEU A 69 57.14 -0.29 3.90
CA LEU A 69 58.19 -0.76 3.01
C LEU A 69 59.45 0.10 3.11
N ASP A 70 59.28 1.43 3.18
CA ASP A 70 60.39 2.37 3.38
C ASP A 70 61.10 2.12 4.72
N VAL A 71 60.35 1.92 5.81
CA VAL A 71 60.89 1.55 7.12
C VAL A 71 61.65 0.22 7.07
N LYS A 72 61.12 -0.77 6.34
CA LYS A 72 61.78 -2.06 6.14
C LYS A 72 63.11 -1.89 5.40
N ASP A 73 63.16 -1.02 4.38
CA ASP A 73 64.38 -0.76 3.63
C ASP A 73 65.45 -0.08 4.50
N GLU A 74 65.07 0.93 5.29
CA GLU A 74 65.97 1.59 6.26
C GLU A 74 66.48 0.61 7.33
N LEU A 75 65.62 -0.29 7.81
CA LEU A 75 65.99 -1.26 8.84
C LEU A 75 66.98 -2.32 8.32
N ILE A 76 66.89 -2.69 7.03
CA ILE A 76 67.84 -3.62 6.41
C ILE A 76 69.25 -3.01 6.35
N LEU A 77 69.38 -1.69 6.18
CA LEU A 77 70.66 -0.99 6.19
C LEU A 77 71.36 -1.02 7.56
N GLN A 78 70.63 -1.23 8.66
CA GLN A 78 71.14 -1.21 10.03
C GLN A 78 71.75 -2.54 10.52
N ASN A 79 72.13 -3.45 9.61
CA ASN A 79 72.77 -4.75 9.95
C ASN A 79 71.97 -5.63 10.93
N VAL A 80 70.65 -5.69 10.76
CA VAL A 80 69.76 -6.54 11.56
C VAL A 80 70.08 -8.04 11.35
N PRO A 81 69.93 -8.90 12.37
CA PRO A 81 70.17 -10.34 12.23
C PRO A 81 69.42 -10.94 11.03
N SER A 82 70.09 -11.81 10.27
CA SER A 82 69.58 -12.39 9.02
C SER A 82 68.23 -13.10 9.18
N CYS A 83 67.98 -13.74 10.32
CA CYS A 83 66.70 -14.37 10.64
C CYS A 83 65.56 -13.34 10.69
N VAL A 84 65.80 -12.17 11.29
CA VAL A 84 64.80 -11.09 11.40
C VAL A 84 64.59 -10.40 10.05
N GLN A 85 65.66 -10.19 9.27
CA GLN A 85 65.55 -9.66 7.90
C GLN A 85 64.68 -10.56 7.00
N ALA A 86 64.85 -11.87 7.10
CA ALA A 86 64.05 -12.83 6.35
C ALA A 86 62.57 -12.80 6.77
N GLN A 87 62.29 -12.75 8.07
CA GLN A 87 60.91 -12.65 8.58
C GLN A 87 60.23 -11.34 8.18
N LEU A 88 60.92 -10.20 8.31
CA LEU A 88 60.45 -8.90 7.85
C LEU A 88 60.11 -8.94 6.37
N SER A 89 61.05 -9.37 5.54
CA SER A 89 60.86 -9.48 4.08
C SER A 89 59.68 -10.37 3.70
N LEU A 90 59.52 -11.53 4.36
CA LEU A 90 58.40 -12.44 4.13
C LEU A 90 57.06 -11.83 4.58
N SER A 91 57.03 -11.09 5.68
CA SER A 91 55.82 -10.46 6.19
C SER A 91 55.37 -9.29 5.34
N THR A 92 56.30 -8.40 4.95
CA THR A 92 56.01 -7.25 4.08
C THR A 92 55.66 -7.67 2.66
N SER A 93 56.31 -8.73 2.14
CA SER A 93 55.96 -9.28 0.81
C SER A 93 54.54 -9.85 0.80
N ARG A 94 54.13 -10.55 1.86
CA ARG A 94 52.77 -11.08 2.00
C ARG A 94 51.74 -9.96 2.09
N LEU A 95 52.04 -8.91 2.87
CA LEU A 95 51.18 -7.76 3.05
C LEU A 95 51.04 -6.92 1.77
N PHE A 96 52.13 -6.69 1.04
CA PHE A 96 52.09 -5.98 -0.25
C PHE A 96 51.31 -6.77 -1.30
N ARG A 97 51.49 -8.09 -1.33
CA ARG A 97 50.74 -8.97 -2.22
C ARG A 97 49.24 -8.96 -1.90
N SER A 98 48.86 -9.06 -0.62
CA SER A 98 47.44 -9.02 -0.24
C SER A 98 46.78 -7.68 -0.56
N LEU A 99 47.52 -6.56 -0.43
CA LEU A 99 47.04 -5.25 -0.87
C LEU A 99 46.80 -5.22 -2.39
N THR A 100 47.76 -5.72 -3.18
CA THR A 100 47.68 -5.74 -4.64
C THR A 100 46.52 -6.62 -5.12
N ASP A 101 46.35 -7.79 -4.50
CA ASP A 101 45.26 -8.72 -4.80
C ASP A 101 43.88 -8.12 -4.45
N LEU A 102 43.82 -7.22 -3.45
CA LEU A 102 42.59 -6.53 -3.04
C LEU A 102 42.25 -5.31 -3.92
N TYR A 103 43.23 -4.70 -4.58
CA TYR A 103 43.04 -3.45 -5.32
C TYR A 103 42.04 -3.59 -6.47
N VAL A 104 42.22 -4.60 -7.33
CA VAL A 104 41.34 -4.86 -8.49
C VAL A 104 39.89 -5.15 -8.08
N PRO A 105 39.59 -6.10 -7.17
CA PRO A 105 38.21 -6.38 -6.80
C PRO A 105 37.54 -5.19 -6.11
N THR A 106 38.27 -4.41 -5.32
CA THR A 106 37.71 -3.23 -4.63
C THR A 106 37.35 -2.12 -5.62
N THR A 107 38.23 -1.84 -6.58
CA THR A 107 37.99 -0.82 -7.62
C THR A 107 36.90 -1.24 -8.59
N GLU A 108 36.88 -2.51 -9.02
CA GLU A 108 35.80 -3.04 -9.85
C GLU A 108 34.46 -3.07 -9.12
N LEU A 109 34.44 -3.40 -7.83
CA LEU A 109 33.22 -3.32 -7.03
C LEU A 109 32.67 -1.89 -6.98
N ALA A 110 33.52 -0.90 -6.71
CA ALA A 110 33.12 0.52 -6.74
C ALA A 110 32.56 0.91 -8.12
N ARG A 111 33.20 0.44 -9.20
CA ARG A 111 32.73 0.69 -10.58
C ARG A 111 31.36 0.04 -10.84
N LEU A 112 31.18 -1.21 -10.43
CA LEU A 112 29.92 -1.94 -10.59
C LEU A 112 28.79 -1.29 -9.80
N VAL A 113 29.04 -0.88 -8.56
CA VAL A 113 28.07 -0.17 -7.73
C VAL A 113 27.65 1.14 -8.40
N ARG A 114 28.59 1.91 -8.97
CA ARG A 114 28.26 3.15 -9.70
C ARG A 114 27.46 2.92 -10.99
N ILE A 115 27.73 1.81 -11.70
CA ILE A 115 27.03 1.50 -12.96
C ILE A 115 25.62 0.94 -12.70
N PHE A 116 25.50 0.02 -11.75
CA PHE A 116 24.25 -0.70 -11.49
C PHE A 116 23.41 -0.05 -10.39
N GLY A 117 23.99 0.79 -9.54
CA GLY A 117 23.30 1.52 -8.47
C GLY A 117 22.09 2.31 -8.96
N PRO A 118 22.22 3.15 -10.01
CA PRO A 118 21.08 3.90 -10.55
C PRO A 118 19.96 3.00 -11.09
N GLN A 119 20.32 1.89 -11.75
CA GLN A 119 19.35 0.93 -12.28
C GLN A 119 18.61 0.18 -11.16
N TRP A 120 19.33 -0.14 -10.08
CA TRP A 120 18.76 -0.76 -8.89
C TRP A 120 17.77 0.18 -8.20
N GLU A 121 18.15 1.45 -8.05
CA GLU A 121 17.34 2.49 -7.45
C GLU A 121 16.06 2.75 -8.25
N GLN A 122 16.17 2.83 -9.58
CA GLN A 122 15.00 2.94 -10.45
C GLN A 122 14.05 1.74 -10.30
N LYS A 123 14.57 0.51 -10.25
CA LYS A 123 13.76 -0.69 -10.07
C LYS A 123 13.09 -0.72 -8.70
N ARG A 124 13.79 -0.28 -7.64
CA ARG A 124 13.24 -0.13 -6.29
C ARG A 124 12.05 0.83 -6.29
N GLN A 125 12.19 2.01 -6.91
CA GLN A 125 11.11 2.99 -7.01
C GLN A 125 9.88 2.45 -7.74
N ILE A 126 10.08 1.70 -8.83
CA ILE A 126 8.97 1.05 -9.56
C ILE A 126 8.27 0.01 -8.67
N LEU A 127 9.03 -0.78 -7.92
CA LEU A 127 8.47 -1.77 -7.00
C LEU A 127 7.67 -1.12 -5.87
N GLU A 128 8.16 -0.01 -5.32
CA GLU A 128 7.43 0.75 -4.30
C GLU A 128 6.12 1.32 -4.83
N GLN A 129 6.12 1.87 -6.05
CA GLN A 129 4.90 2.33 -6.71
C GLN A 129 3.92 1.18 -6.92
N LEU A 130 4.40 0.05 -7.43
CA LEU A 130 3.58 -1.14 -7.66
C LEU A 130 2.98 -1.67 -6.36
N GLN A 131 3.76 -1.69 -5.28
CA GLN A 131 3.29 -2.09 -3.96
C GLN A 131 2.20 -1.13 -3.45
N GLY A 132 2.41 0.17 -3.57
CA GLY A 132 1.41 1.17 -3.18
C GLY A 132 0.10 1.04 -3.96
N GLU A 133 0.18 0.78 -5.27
CA GLU A 133 -1.01 0.50 -6.10
C GLU A 133 -1.71 -0.79 -5.69
N HIS A 134 -0.96 -1.84 -5.40
CA HIS A 134 -1.50 -3.12 -4.95
C HIS A 134 -2.26 -2.96 -3.63
N GLU A 135 -1.67 -2.27 -2.65
CA GLU A 135 -2.32 -1.98 -1.36
C GLU A 135 -3.58 -1.12 -1.54
N ARG A 136 -3.54 -0.10 -2.41
CA ARG A 136 -4.72 0.72 -2.72
C ARG A 136 -5.85 -0.12 -3.33
N LEU A 137 -5.54 -0.96 -4.32
CA LEU A 137 -6.51 -1.85 -4.96
C LEU A 137 -7.07 -2.86 -3.96
N HIS A 138 -6.25 -3.38 -3.07
CA HIS A 138 -6.67 -4.30 -2.02
C HIS A 138 -7.66 -3.63 -1.06
N ARG A 139 -7.39 -2.39 -0.61
CA ARG A 139 -8.31 -1.60 0.22
C ARG A 139 -9.65 -1.36 -0.50
N LEU A 140 -9.62 -0.98 -1.78
CA LEU A 140 -10.83 -0.78 -2.58
C LEU A 140 -11.66 -2.06 -2.76
N LEU A 141 -10.99 -3.20 -3.00
CA LEU A 141 -11.62 -4.49 -3.12
C LEU A 141 -12.30 -4.92 -1.80
N ALA A 142 -11.64 -4.70 -0.67
CA ALA A 142 -12.22 -4.96 0.65
C ALA A 142 -13.50 -4.14 0.88
N LEU A 143 -13.48 -2.84 0.53
CA LEU A 143 -14.65 -1.97 0.63
C LEU A 143 -15.78 -2.40 -0.31
N ALA A 144 -15.47 -2.80 -1.54
CA ALA A 144 -16.46 -3.31 -2.48
C ALA A 144 -17.13 -4.58 -1.96
N LEU A 145 -16.33 -5.50 -1.38
CA LEU A 145 -16.82 -6.74 -0.80
C LEU A 145 -17.74 -6.47 0.41
N GLN A 146 -17.36 -5.56 1.31
CA GLN A 146 -18.21 -5.14 2.43
C GLN A 146 -19.53 -4.53 1.96
N ARG A 147 -19.51 -3.68 0.91
CA ARG A 147 -20.73 -3.10 0.33
C ARG A 147 -21.65 -4.16 -0.27
N ILE A 148 -21.10 -5.15 -0.97
CA ILE A 148 -21.88 -6.25 -1.54
C ILE A 148 -22.53 -7.06 -0.42
N GLN A 149 -21.78 -7.43 0.63
CA GLN A 149 -22.31 -8.13 1.79
C GLN A 149 -23.42 -7.32 2.49
N HIS A 150 -23.24 -6.00 2.62
CA HIS A 150 -24.26 -5.13 3.18
C HIS A 150 -25.54 -5.14 2.31
N LEU A 151 -25.42 -4.99 0.99
CA LEU A 151 -26.55 -5.03 0.05
C LEU A 151 -27.27 -6.38 0.07
N GLU A 152 -26.54 -7.49 0.13
CA GLU A 152 -27.11 -8.84 0.27
C GLU A 152 -27.93 -8.95 1.56
N SER A 153 -27.40 -8.45 2.67
CA SER A 153 -28.12 -8.44 3.96
C SER A 153 -29.39 -7.58 3.91
N GLN A 154 -29.36 -6.43 3.23
CA GLN A 154 -30.51 -5.56 3.05
C GLN A 154 -31.57 -6.22 2.16
N LEU A 155 -31.17 -6.83 1.05
CA LEU A 155 -32.06 -7.54 0.15
C LEU A 155 -32.78 -8.69 0.85
N HIS A 156 -32.08 -9.44 1.73
CA HIS A 156 -32.71 -10.47 2.56
C HIS A 156 -33.72 -9.90 3.56
N LYS A 157 -33.44 -8.75 4.17
CA LYS A 157 -34.39 -8.06 5.07
C LYS A 157 -35.61 -7.53 4.31
N ASP A 158 -35.39 -6.93 3.14
CA ASP A 158 -36.46 -6.41 2.29
C ASP A 158 -37.34 -7.52 1.72
N ALA A 159 -36.77 -8.66 1.33
CA ALA A 159 -37.55 -9.81 0.89
C ALA A 159 -38.49 -10.32 2.01
N ARG A 160 -38.02 -10.34 3.26
CA ARG A 160 -38.86 -10.67 4.43
C ARG A 160 -39.91 -9.61 4.69
N SER A 161 -39.54 -8.32 4.70
CA SER A 161 -40.47 -7.21 4.95
C SER A 161 -41.55 -7.08 3.87
N GLN A 162 -41.22 -7.43 2.62
CA GLN A 162 -42.17 -7.43 1.51
C GLN A 162 -43.27 -8.49 1.70
N GLN A 163 -42.96 -9.64 2.29
CA GLN A 163 -43.99 -10.63 2.64
C GLN A 163 -44.98 -10.05 3.65
N TYR A 164 -44.48 -9.40 4.72
CA TYR A 164 -45.34 -8.72 5.70
C TYR A 164 -46.17 -7.61 5.06
N ARG A 165 -45.57 -6.75 4.23
CA ARG A 165 -46.29 -5.69 3.50
C ARG A 165 -47.36 -6.24 2.56
N ASN A 166 -47.11 -7.38 1.92
CA ASN A 166 -48.10 -8.05 1.08
C ASN A 166 -49.27 -8.57 1.93
N TRP A 167 -48.98 -9.16 3.10
CA TRP A 167 -50.02 -9.55 4.06
C TRP A 167 -50.82 -8.37 4.59
N GLU A 168 -50.17 -7.25 4.95
CA GLU A 168 -50.85 -6.02 5.36
C GLU A 168 -51.78 -5.48 4.26
N LYS A 169 -51.31 -5.46 3.00
CA LYS A 169 -52.14 -5.06 1.86
C LYS A 169 -53.35 -5.96 1.67
N LEU A 170 -53.18 -7.28 1.83
CA LEU A 170 -54.29 -8.24 1.76
C LEU A 170 -55.27 -8.04 2.93
N PHE A 171 -54.75 -7.88 4.15
CA PHE A 171 -55.55 -7.63 5.34
C PHE A 171 -56.38 -6.34 5.21
N ILE A 172 -55.78 -5.24 4.77
CA ILE A 172 -56.49 -3.98 4.53
C ILE A 172 -57.56 -4.15 3.44
N ARG A 173 -57.27 -4.91 2.37
CA ARG A 173 -58.29 -5.22 1.34
C ARG A 173 -59.45 -6.02 1.94
N LEU A 174 -59.15 -7.04 2.73
CA LEU A 174 -60.16 -7.90 3.36
C LEU A 174 -61.01 -7.15 4.39
N MET A 175 -60.40 -6.28 5.21
CA MET A 175 -61.11 -5.44 6.17
C MET A 175 -61.91 -4.30 5.53
N ARG A 176 -61.57 -3.90 4.30
CA ARG A 176 -62.37 -2.95 3.50
C ARG A 176 -63.48 -3.62 2.70
N MET A 177 -63.43 -4.94 2.56
CA MET A 177 -64.58 -5.71 2.11
C MET A 177 -65.50 -5.87 3.31
N GLU A 178 -66.49 -4.99 3.40
CA GLU A 178 -67.62 -5.11 4.33
C GLU A 178 -68.24 -6.51 4.21
N PRO A 179 -68.73 -7.14 5.29
CA PRO A 179 -69.33 -8.47 5.23
C PRO A 179 -70.39 -8.50 4.14
N HIS A 180 -70.24 -9.42 3.18
CA HIS A 180 -71.32 -9.77 2.29
C HIS A 180 -72.43 -10.32 3.18
N GLU A 181 -73.41 -9.50 3.53
CA GLU A 181 -74.65 -9.98 4.11
C GLU A 181 -75.16 -11.08 3.17
N PRO A 182 -75.39 -12.32 3.66
CA PRO A 182 -76.08 -13.31 2.88
C PRO A 182 -77.47 -12.72 2.64
N SER A 183 -77.66 -12.14 1.46
CA SER A 183 -78.90 -11.51 1.06
C SER A 183 -80.02 -12.51 1.32
N ASP A 184 -80.97 -12.11 2.17
CA ASP A 184 -82.25 -12.76 2.52
C ASP A 184 -83.14 -13.02 1.29
N LYS A 185 -82.61 -13.65 0.25
CA LYS A 185 -83.28 -13.94 -1.02
C LYS A 185 -83.75 -15.39 -1.13
N ILE A 186 -83.56 -16.22 -0.10
CA ILE A 186 -84.07 -17.61 -0.10
C ILE A 186 -85.45 -17.71 0.59
N GLN A 187 -85.90 -16.67 1.32
CA GLN A 187 -87.14 -16.75 2.09
C GLN A 187 -88.41 -16.25 1.38
N LYS A 188 -88.32 -15.81 0.11
CA LYS A 188 -89.48 -15.34 -0.67
C LYS A 188 -90.02 -16.32 -1.73
N ASP A 189 -89.40 -17.48 -1.90
CA ASP A 189 -89.87 -18.50 -2.84
C ASP A 189 -90.73 -19.60 -2.18
N LEU A 190 -91.23 -19.37 -0.95
CA LEU A 190 -92.07 -20.33 -0.20
C LEU A 190 -93.46 -19.79 0.20
N GLU A 191 -93.77 -18.53 -0.10
CA GLU A 191 -95.13 -17.97 0.04
C GLU A 191 -95.46 -17.12 -1.20
N GLY A 192 -96.00 -17.77 -2.24
CA GLY A 192 -96.46 -17.13 -3.47
C GLY A 192 -96.98 -18.12 -4.50
#